data_AF-A0A2A5T234-F1
#
_entry.id   AF-A0A2A5T234-F1
#
_cell.length_a   1.000
_cell.length_b   1.000
_cell.length_c   1.000
_cell.angle_alpha   90.00
_cell.angle_beta   90.00
_cell.angle_gamma   90.00
#
_symmetry.space_group_name_H-M   'P 1'
#
loop_
_entity.id
_entity.type
_entity.pdbx_description
1 polymer ?
#
loop_
_entity_poly.entity_id
_entity_poly.type
_entity_poly.pdbx_seq_one_letter_code
_entity_poly.pdbx_strand_id
1 'polypeptide(L)' 'MLVEDAVIAAVESGYWCSYLITSGYRVYVLIEDVKARGLNNEIASEFALIDINGFIDLTERHVTQMKW' A
#
# COMPACT_ATOMS: atom_id res chain seq x y z
N MET A 1 3.45 4.27 -2.72
CA MET A 1 2.30 3.38 -2.96
C MET A 1 2.83 1.99 -3.18
N LEU A 2 2.15 0.97 -2.66
CA LEU A 2 2.51 -0.43 -2.77
C LEU A 2 1.54 -1.12 -3.75
N VAL A 3 2.09 -1.69 -4.81
CA VAL A 3 1.42 -2.45 -5.87
C VAL A 3 2.18 -3.73 -6.14
N GLU A 4 1.53 -4.67 -6.80
CA GLU A 4 2.09 -5.98 -7.14
C GLU A 4 2.72 -6.63 -5.90
N ASP A 5 3.98 -7.06 -5.96
CA ASP A 5 4.64 -7.74 -4.83
C ASP A 5 5.00 -6.79 -3.68
N ALA A 6 5.01 -5.48 -3.93
CA ALA A 6 5.29 -4.50 -2.88
C ALA A 6 4.20 -4.50 -1.78
N VAL A 7 3.00 -5.03 -2.04
CA VAL A 7 1.94 -5.14 -1.01
C VAL A 7 2.35 -6.05 0.15
N ILE A 8 3.32 -6.95 -0.04
CA ILE A 8 3.88 -7.80 1.02
C ILE A 8 4.55 -6.95 2.12
N ALA A 9 5.09 -5.77 1.77
CA ALA A 9 5.72 -4.89 2.76
C ALA A 9 4.70 -4.28 3.74
N ALA A 10 3.40 -4.31 3.42
CA ALA A 10 2.32 -3.84 4.28
C ALA A 10 1.72 -4.91 5.21
N VAL A 11 2.26 -6.14 5.15
CA VAL A 11 1.85 -7.23 6.05
C VAL A 11 2.26 -6.90 7.49
N GLU A 12 1.32 -6.96 8.43
CA GLU A 12 1.47 -6.56 9.83
C GLU A 12 2.61 -7.32 10.53
N SER A 13 2.72 -8.62 10.28
CA SER A 13 3.81 -9.47 10.80
C SER A 13 5.13 -9.32 10.04
N GLY A 14 5.15 -8.54 8.97
CA GLY A 14 6.28 -8.35 8.07
C GLY A 14 7.34 -7.41 8.63
N TYR A 15 8.60 -7.69 8.28
CA TYR A 15 9.76 -6.90 8.72
C TYR A 15 9.66 -5.41 8.38
N TRP A 16 9.10 -5.09 7.22
CA TRP A 16 9.05 -3.71 6.67
C TRP A 16 7.91 -2.86 7.23
N CYS A 17 6.87 -3.49 7.80
CA CYS A 17 5.66 -2.82 8.23
C CYS A 17 5.96 -1.74 9.29
N SER A 18 6.75 -2.09 10.31
CA SER A 18 7.14 -1.17 11.38
C SER A 18 7.94 0.04 10.87
N TYR A 19 8.86 -0.17 9.92
CA TYR A 19 9.61 0.91 9.29
C TYR A 19 8.72 1.84 8.47
N LEU A 20 7.75 1.29 7.73
CA LEU A 20 6.81 2.09 6.95
C LEU A 20 5.87 2.91 7.84
N ILE A 21 5.37 2.34 8.93
CA ILE A 21 4.51 3.03 9.90
C ILE A 21 5.27 4.18 10.58
N THR A 22 6.51 3.90 11.02
CA THR A 22 7.35 4.90 11.71
C THR A 22 7.92 5.98 10.79
N SER A 23 7.88 5.77 9.48
CA SER A 23 8.41 6.72 8.48
C SER A 23 7.66 8.06 8.43
N GLY A 24 6.43 8.13 8.97
CA GLY A 24 5.59 9.32 8.96
C GLY A 24 4.96 9.63 7.59
N TYR A 25 5.23 8.83 6.56
CA TYR A 25 4.61 8.98 5.25
C TYR A 25 3.26 8.26 5.19
N ARG A 26 2.33 8.83 4.39
CA ARG A 26 1.06 8.16 4.10
C ARG A 26 1.27 7.10 3.05
N VAL A 27 1.21 5.83 3.45
CA VAL A 27 1.41 4.67 2.58
C VAL A 27 0.05 4.14 2.15
N TYR A 28 -0.10 3.96 0.84
CA TYR A 28 -1.30 3.40 0.20
C TYR A 28 -0.99 2.02 -0.39
N VAL A 29 -1.95 1.11 -0.28
CA VAL A 29 -1.83 -0.29 -0.70
C VAL A 29 -3.00 -0.62 -1.64
N LEU A 30 -2.70 -1.22 -2.79
CA LEU A 30 -3.74 -1.59 -3.76
C LEU A 30 -4.49 -2.87 -3.30
N ILE A 31 -5.80 -2.75 -3.12
CA ILE A 31 -6.63 -3.84 -2.59
C ILE A 31 -6.72 -5.03 -3.54
N GLU A 32 -6.65 -4.80 -4.85
CA GLU A 32 -6.71 -5.85 -5.87
C GLU A 32 -5.48 -6.77 -5.80
N ASP A 33 -4.30 -6.19 -5.57
CA ASP A 33 -3.05 -6.95 -5.41
C ASP A 33 -3.00 -7.71 -4.07
N VAL A 34 -3.54 -7.12 -3.01
CA VAL A 34 -3.69 -7.78 -1.71
C VAL A 34 -4.60 -9.01 -1.85
N LYS A 35 -5.73 -8.86 -2.55
CA LYS A 35 -6.67 -9.95 -2.82
C LYS A 35 -6.04 -11.04 -3.69
N ALA A 36 -5.34 -10.67 -4.76
CA ALA A 36 -4.69 -11.61 -5.66
C ALA A 36 -3.65 -12.49 -4.93
N ARG A 37 -3.01 -11.95 -3.88
CA ARG A 37 -2.04 -12.66 -3.04
C ARG A 37 -2.64 -13.30 -1.79
N GLY A 38 -3.94 -13.13 -1.52
CA GLY A 38 -4.63 -13.71 -0.38
C GLY A 38 -4.32 -13.04 0.97
N LEU A 39 -3.78 -11.82 0.98
CA LEU A 39 -3.26 -11.14 2.18
C LEU A 39 -4.29 -10.23 2.88
N ASN A 40 -5.58 -10.33 2.54
CA ASN A 40 -6.62 -9.38 2.99
C ASN A 40 -6.69 -9.18 4.51
N ASN A 41 -6.39 -10.22 5.28
CA ASN A 41 -6.49 -10.19 6.75
C ASN A 41 -5.14 -9.98 7.43
N GLU A 42 -4.07 -9.80 6.65
CA GLU A 42 -2.71 -9.68 7.15
C GLU A 42 -2.13 -8.28 6.98
N ILE A 43 -2.86 -7.36 6.33
CA ILE A 43 -2.42 -5.97 6.14
C ILE A 43 -2.64 -5.17 7.42
N ALA A 44 -1.62 -4.41 7.85
CA ALA A 44 -1.74 -3.54 9.01
C ALA A 44 -2.78 -2.43 8.79
N SER A 45 -3.54 -2.13 9.84
CA SER A 45 -4.65 -1.15 9.81
C SER A 45 -4.21 0.30 9.55
N GLU A 46 -2.93 0.58 9.75
CA GLU A 46 -2.26 1.87 9.56
C GLU A 46 -2.12 2.22 8.09
N PHE A 47 -2.21 1.24 7.19
CA PHE A 47 -2.12 1.44 5.74
C PHE A 47 -3.47 1.77 5.12
N ALA A 48 -3.49 2.73 4.20
CA ALA A 48 -4.70 3.07 3.46
C ALA A 48 -4.89 2.11 2.27
N LEU A 49 -5.88 1.23 2.36
CA LEU A 49 -6.31 0.38 1.25
C LEU A 49 -7.07 1.22 0.22
N ILE A 50 -6.65 1.15 -1.04
CA ILE A 50 -7.28 1.84 -2.18
C ILE A 50 -7.56 0.84 -3.31
N ASP A 51 -8.58 1.12 -4.11
CA ASP A 51 -8.84 0.43 -5.37
C ASP A 51 -8.17 1.15 -6.56
N ILE A 52 -8.22 0.55 -7.75
CA ILE A 52 -7.72 1.17 -8.98
C ILE A 52 -8.31 2.57 -9.22
N ASN A 53 -9.58 2.80 -8.88
CA ASN A 53 -10.18 4.13 -9.04
C ASN A 53 -9.54 5.14 -8.08
N GLY A 54 -9.38 4.77 -6.80
CA GLY A 54 -8.66 5.57 -5.81
C GLY A 54 -7.19 5.80 -6.19
N PHE A 55 -6.57 4.86 -6.90
CA PHE A 55 -5.24 5.04 -7.48
C PHE A 55 -5.23 6.09 -8.58
N ILE A 56 -6.16 6.01 -9.55
CA ILE A 56 -6.28 6.99 -10.63
C ILE A 56 -6.47 8.39 -10.03
N ASP A 57 -7.40 8.53 -9.08
CA ASP A 57 -7.64 9.77 -8.34
C ASP A 57 -6.38 10.29 -7.63
N LEU A 58 -5.58 9.41 -7.03
CA LEU A 58 -4.31 9.77 -6.38
C LEU A 58 -3.29 10.28 -7.39
N THR A 59 -3.19 9.65 -8.56
CA THR A 59 -2.27 10.07 -9.63
C THR A 59 -2.68 11.38 -10.28
N GLU A 60 -3.97 11.68 -10.35
CA GLU A 60 -4.46 12.98 -10.83
C GLU A 60 -4.22 14.10 -9.82
N ARG A 61 -4.34 13.82 -8.52
CA ARG A 61 -4.16 14.82 -7.45
C ARG A 61 -2.69 15.09 -7.10
N HIS A 62 -1.79 14.14 -7.32
CA HIS A 62 -0.37 14.26 -6.96
C HIS A 62 0.52 14.17 -8.19
N VAL A 63 1.00 15.35 -8.65
CA VAL A 63 1.82 15.54 -9.86
C VAL A 63 3.20 14.86 -9.80
N THR A 64 3.69 14.46 -8.63
CA THR A 64 5.01 13.81 -8.49
C THR A 64 4.86 12.39 -7.95
N GLN A 65 4.98 11.41 -8.84
CA GLN A 65 4.99 9.99 -8.48
C GLN A 65 6.43 9.44 -8.63
N MET A 66 7.10 9.19 -7.51
CA MET A 66 8.35 8.42 -7.50
C MET A 66 8.00 6.93 -7.62
N LYS A 67 8.34 6.34 -8.76
CA LYS A 67 8.24 4.89 -9.01
C LYS A 67 9.60 4.27 -8.67
N TRP A 68 9.59 3.21 -7.87
CA TRP A 68 10.77 2.44 -7.47
C TRP A 68 10.72 1.06 -8.08
#